data_AF-A0A932U8W1-F1
#
_entry.id   AF-A0A932U8W1-F1
#
_cell.length_a   1.000
_cell.length_b   1.000
_cell.length_c   1.000
_cell.angle_alpha   90.00
_cell.angle_beta   90.00
_cell.angle_gamma   90.00
#
_symmetry.space_group_name_H-M   'P 1'
#
loop_
_entity.id
_entity.type
_entity.pdbx_description
1 polymer ?
#
loop_
_entity_poly.entity_id
_entity_poly.type
_entity_poly.pdbx_seq_one_letter_code
_entity_poly.pdbx_strand_id
1 'polypeptide(L)'
;MLDQTMRRSNYSPAEIDLVSATAGAIHGWINLTRLLVYSVWALIWTTSGAMLMLLVPPALAAPPPATGLYTEAVLSVEEPWCAAGCVGLAEWRELADQPALVQGLALLYHFNPEMRPIAQTAVARRTRLTARPLPVGGHYDLTTNVITLNAEALRDGPATVAALAAHELFHAASSSSRLDSREGAADCLEEELHAYAWQSVVWLKVRPARNRSALGRELDLIAEAWRTKRLKERFFSWPAYERVCLGRELPSY
;
A
#
# COMPACT_ATOMS: atom_id res chain seq x y z
N MET A 1 -28.09 -13.84 -2.99
CA MET A 1 -28.03 -13.63 -4.45
C MET A 1 -28.24 -14.90 -5.30
N LEU A 2 -28.48 -16.09 -4.71
CA LEU A 2 -28.76 -17.34 -5.46
C LEU A 2 -30.24 -17.58 -5.79
N ASP A 3 -31.16 -16.83 -5.15
CA ASP A 3 -32.60 -17.12 -5.19
C ASP A 3 -33.32 -16.60 -6.46
N GLN A 4 -32.73 -15.63 -7.16
CA GLN A 4 -33.36 -15.08 -8.38
C GLN A 4 -32.93 -15.78 -9.68
N THR A 5 -31.79 -16.47 -9.69
CA THR A 5 -31.27 -17.13 -10.91
C THR A 5 -31.89 -18.51 -11.14
N MET A 6 -32.35 -19.21 -10.09
CA MET A 6 -32.93 -20.56 -10.23
C MET A 6 -34.42 -20.60 -10.62
N ARG A 7 -35.13 -19.47 -10.63
CA ARG A 7 -36.54 -19.42 -11.07
C ARG A 7 -36.74 -19.45 -12.60
N ARG A 8 -35.65 -19.46 -13.38
CA ARG A 8 -35.70 -19.50 -14.86
C ARG A 8 -35.34 -20.85 -15.47
N SER A 9 -34.99 -21.84 -14.65
CA SER A 9 -34.64 -23.18 -15.10
C SER A 9 -35.72 -24.19 -14.69
N ASN A 10 -36.04 -25.14 -15.58
CA ASN A 10 -37.08 -26.18 -15.43
C ASN A 10 -36.75 -27.23 -14.34
N TYR A 11 -36.13 -26.87 -13.23
CA TYR A 11 -35.83 -27.81 -12.16
C TYR A 11 -37.08 -28.06 -11.32
N SER A 12 -37.34 -29.34 -11.05
CA SER A 12 -38.35 -29.76 -10.09
C SER A 12 -37.94 -29.35 -8.67
N PRO A 13 -38.90 -29.16 -7.74
CA PRO A 13 -38.60 -28.86 -6.33
C PRO A 13 -37.60 -29.85 -5.70
N ALA A 14 -37.67 -31.13 -6.06
CA ALA A 14 -36.75 -32.17 -5.57
C ALA A 14 -35.30 -31.96 -6.04
N GLU A 15 -35.08 -31.44 -7.25
CA GLU A 15 -33.74 -31.13 -7.76
C GLU A 15 -33.14 -29.90 -7.07
N ILE A 16 -33.97 -28.90 -6.73
CA ILE A 16 -33.55 -27.71 -5.99
C ILE A 16 -33.11 -28.08 -4.56
N ASP A 17 -33.86 -28.96 -3.90
CA ASP A 17 -33.53 -29.45 -2.55
C ASP A 17 -32.23 -30.28 -2.55
N LEU A 18 -32.04 -31.13 -3.56
CA LEU A 18 -30.81 -31.91 -3.70
C LEU A 18 -29.58 -31.02 -3.94
N VAL A 19 -29.68 -30.01 -4.80
CA VAL A 19 -28.58 -29.05 -5.04
C VAL A 19 -28.26 -28.25 -3.79
N SER A 20 -29.28 -27.81 -3.05
CA SER A 20 -29.11 -27.05 -1.81
C SER A 20 -28.46 -27.88 -0.70
N ALA A 21 -28.89 -29.13 -0.53
CA ALA A 21 -28.28 -30.08 0.41
C ALA A 21 -26.81 -30.38 0.04
N THR A 22 -26.52 -30.58 -1.25
CA THR A 22 -25.16 -30.82 -1.74
C THR A 22 -24.25 -29.61 -1.52
N ALA A 23 -24.74 -28.40 -1.79
CA ALA A 23 -23.99 -27.16 -1.55
C ALA A 23 -23.69 -26.94 -0.06
N GLY A 24 -24.64 -27.24 0.82
CA GLY A 24 -24.45 -27.20 2.27
C GLY A 24 -23.41 -28.20 2.77
N ALA A 25 -23.43 -29.43 2.26
CA ALA A 25 -22.44 -30.44 2.57
C ALA A 25 -21.03 -30.03 2.11
N ILE A 26 -20.87 -29.50 0.89
CA ILE A 26 -19.59 -29.02 0.37
C ILE A 26 -19.04 -27.87 1.24
N HIS A 27 -19.87 -26.90 1.62
CA HIS A 27 -19.45 -25.82 2.52
C HIS A 27 -19.03 -26.34 3.90
N GLY A 28 -19.75 -27.31 4.45
CA GLY A 28 -19.40 -27.97 5.71
C GLY A 28 -18.04 -28.67 5.65
N TRP A 29 -17.78 -29.42 4.57
CA TRP A 29 -16.50 -30.09 4.32
C TRP A 29 -15.33 -29.10 4.18
N ILE A 30 -15.49 -28.03 3.41
CA ILE A 30 -14.46 -26.99 3.23
C ILE A 30 -14.10 -26.33 4.57
N ASN A 31 -15.09 -26.02 5.41
CA ASN A 31 -14.86 -25.42 6.72
C ASN A 31 -14.14 -26.38 7.68
N LEU A 32 -14.48 -27.68 7.64
CA LEU A 32 -13.81 -28.71 8.43
C LEU A 32 -12.33 -28.86 8.00
N THR A 33 -12.05 -28.87 6.69
CA THR A 33 -10.67 -28.95 6.18
C THR A 33 -9.84 -27.73 6.57
N ARG A 34 -10.43 -26.52 6.52
CA ARG A 34 -9.76 -25.30 6.99
C ARG A 34 -9.41 -25.36 8.47
N LEU A 35 -10.35 -25.80 9.32
CA LEU A 35 -10.11 -25.95 10.76
C LEU A 35 -8.99 -26.95 11.07
N LEU A 36 -8.93 -28.07 10.34
CA LEU A 36 -7.86 -29.06 10.48
C LEU A 36 -6.50 -28.50 10.06
N VAL A 37 -6.43 -27.79 8.93
CA VAL A 37 -5.18 -27.15 8.48
C VAL A 37 -4.70 -26.12 9.50
N TYR A 38 -5.57 -25.26 10.03
CA TYR A 38 -5.18 -24.28 11.05
C TYR A 38 -4.72 -24.94 12.36
N SER A 39 -5.35 -26.05 12.77
CA SER A 39 -4.97 -26.78 13.98
C SER A 39 -3.59 -27.44 13.85
N VAL A 40 -3.29 -28.00 12.67
CA VAL A 40 -1.96 -28.58 12.37
C VAL A 40 -0.88 -27.49 12.33
N TRP A 41 -1.15 -26.35 11.70
CA TRP A 41 -0.21 -25.22 11.67
C TRP A 41 0.03 -24.63 13.07
N ALA A 42 -1.00 -24.50 13.90
CA ALA A 42 -0.87 -24.06 15.28
C ALA A 42 -0.01 -25.02 16.12
N LEU A 43 -0.13 -26.34 15.91
CA LEU A 43 0.66 -27.36 16.59
C LEU A 43 2.14 -27.36 16.15
N ILE A 44 2.41 -27.15 14.86
CA ILE A 44 3.77 -27.02 14.32
C ILE A 44 4.45 -25.77 14.88
N TRP A 45 3.71 -24.66 15.02
CA TRP A 45 4.24 -23.40 15.55
C TRP A 45 4.57 -23.48 17.04
N THR A 46 3.71 -24.11 17.85
CA THR A 46 3.94 -24.22 19.30
C THR A 46 5.10 -25.17 19.65
N THR A 47 5.29 -26.24 18.87
CA THR A 47 6.38 -27.20 19.10
C THR A 47 7.73 -26.71 18.56
N SER A 48 7.74 -25.97 17.45
CA SER A 48 8.99 -25.44 16.85
C SER A 48 9.47 -24.14 17.52
N GLY A 49 8.56 -23.32 18.04
CA GLY A 49 8.91 -22.03 18.67
C GLY A 49 9.53 -22.17 20.08
N ALA A 50 9.24 -23.26 20.80
CA ALA A 50 9.76 -23.47 22.15
C ALA A 50 11.23 -23.89 22.18
N MET A 51 11.77 -24.45 21.09
CA MET A 51 13.11 -25.03 21.07
C MET A 51 14.20 -24.07 20.55
N LEU A 52 13.84 -22.89 20.03
CA LEU A 52 14.76 -21.93 19.42
C LEU A 52 14.90 -20.60 20.19
N MET A 53 14.59 -20.57 21.49
CA MET A 53 14.61 -19.35 22.31
C MET A 53 15.72 -19.32 23.38
N LEU A 54 16.59 -20.34 23.47
CA LEU A 54 17.49 -20.48 24.64
C LEU A 54 18.97 -20.14 24.45
N LEU A 55 19.47 -19.73 23.28
CA LEU A 55 20.92 -19.51 23.11
C LEU A 55 21.31 -18.35 22.16
N VAL A 56 20.55 -17.25 22.14
CA VAL A 56 21.06 -16.01 21.52
C VAL A 56 21.43 -15.05 22.65
N PRO A 57 22.72 -14.84 22.97
CA PRO A 57 23.11 -13.77 23.86
C PRO A 57 22.58 -12.45 23.31
N PRO A 58 22.18 -11.48 24.15
CA PRO A 58 21.77 -10.16 23.69
C PRO A 58 22.96 -9.52 22.99
N ALA A 59 23.03 -9.69 21.67
CA ALA A 59 23.88 -8.88 20.83
C ALA A 59 23.41 -7.45 21.08
N LEU A 60 24.31 -6.63 21.61
CA LEU A 60 24.20 -5.18 21.59
C LEU A 60 23.78 -4.82 20.17
N ALA A 61 22.50 -4.55 19.97
CA ALA A 61 21.97 -4.13 18.69
C ALA A 61 22.69 -2.82 18.40
N ALA A 62 23.66 -2.86 17.48
CA ALA A 62 24.30 -1.67 16.98
C ALA A 62 23.17 -0.71 16.57
N PRO A 63 23.24 0.58 16.95
CA PRO A 63 22.24 1.54 16.52
C PRO A 63 22.10 1.41 14.99
N PRO A 64 20.87 1.40 14.45
CA PRO A 64 20.68 1.33 13.01
C PRO A 64 21.56 2.42 12.39
N PRO A 65 22.34 2.08 11.34
CA PRO A 65 23.26 3.03 10.76
C PRO A 65 22.47 4.27 10.33
N ALA A 66 23.03 5.46 10.54
CA ALA A 66 22.33 6.72 10.33
C ALA A 66 21.76 6.77 8.89
N THR A 67 20.43 6.64 8.76
CA THR A 67 19.71 6.56 7.48
C THR A 67 20.01 7.74 6.55
N GLY A 68 20.44 8.89 7.09
CA GLY A 68 20.82 10.07 6.32
C GLY A 68 22.06 9.89 5.42
N LEU A 69 23.03 9.04 5.80
CA LEU A 69 24.24 8.83 4.99
C LEU A 69 23.97 8.03 3.72
N TYR A 70 22.96 7.15 3.72
CA TYR A 70 22.62 6.35 2.54
C TYR A 70 21.78 7.14 1.52
N THR A 71 21.04 8.14 1.96
CA THR A 71 20.25 9.00 1.06
C THR A 71 21.18 9.81 0.16
N GLU A 72 22.26 10.37 0.71
CA GLU A 72 23.28 11.09 -0.07
C GLU A 72 24.03 10.16 -1.01
N ALA A 73 24.35 8.92 -0.60
CA ALA A 73 25.01 7.95 -1.47
C ALA A 73 24.13 7.50 -2.65
N VAL A 74 22.81 7.38 -2.48
CA VAL A 74 21.89 7.04 -3.58
C VAL A 74 21.66 8.23 -4.53
N LEU A 75 21.77 9.46 -4.02
CA LEU A 75 21.51 10.70 -4.78
C LEU A 75 22.78 11.33 -5.41
N SER A 76 23.97 10.98 -4.93
CA SER A 76 25.25 11.56 -5.39
C SER A 76 25.91 10.79 -6.54
N VAL A 77 25.42 9.59 -6.87
CA VAL A 77 25.95 8.83 -8.00
C VAL A 77 25.32 9.40 -9.27
N GLU A 78 26.12 10.14 -10.05
CA GLU A 78 25.75 10.70 -11.36
C GLU A 78 25.32 9.60 -12.36
N GLU A 79 25.62 8.34 -12.07
CA GLU A 79 25.07 7.18 -12.77
C GLU A 79 23.80 6.66 -12.10
N PRO A 80 22.77 6.25 -12.86
CA PRO A 80 21.57 5.64 -12.28
C PRO A 80 21.99 4.34 -11.58
N TRP A 81 22.19 4.39 -10.27
CA TRP A 81 22.48 3.21 -9.48
C TRP A 81 21.22 2.38 -9.38
N CYS A 82 21.01 1.55 -10.39
CA CYS A 82 20.29 0.33 -10.19
C CYS A 82 21.01 -0.83 -10.88
N ALA A 83 21.22 -1.90 -10.12
CA ALA A 83 21.60 -3.19 -10.66
C ALA A 83 20.67 -3.60 -11.81
N ALA A 84 21.17 -4.47 -12.71
CA ALA A 84 20.37 -5.03 -13.80
C ALA A 84 18.99 -5.48 -13.29
N GLY A 85 17.91 -4.86 -13.77
CA GLY A 85 16.53 -5.17 -13.38
C GLY A 85 15.68 -4.02 -12.82
N CYS A 86 16.17 -2.80 -12.62
CA CYS A 86 15.26 -1.64 -12.43
C CYS A 86 14.64 -1.16 -13.74
N VAL A 87 13.86 -2.03 -14.36
CA VAL A 87 12.83 -1.59 -15.30
C VAL A 87 11.92 -0.60 -14.56
N GLY A 88 11.81 0.62 -15.07
CA GLY A 88 10.95 1.67 -14.54
C GLY A 88 11.66 2.99 -14.22
N LEU A 89 12.92 3.02 -13.77
CA LEU A 89 13.54 4.29 -13.35
C LEU A 89 13.88 5.22 -14.53
N ALA A 90 14.29 4.64 -15.68
CA ALA A 90 14.50 5.41 -16.90
C ALA A 90 13.17 5.95 -17.43
N GLU A 91 12.13 5.12 -17.42
CA GLU A 91 10.77 5.48 -17.81
C GLU A 91 10.18 6.55 -16.88
N TRP A 92 10.49 6.51 -15.58
CA TRP A 92 10.09 7.55 -14.64
C TRP A 92 10.72 8.91 -14.92
N ARG A 93 11.88 8.98 -15.60
CA ARG A 93 12.43 10.27 -16.06
C ARG A 93 11.59 10.90 -17.17
N GLU A 94 10.87 10.08 -17.94
CA GLU A 94 9.93 10.57 -18.97
C GLU A 94 8.54 10.84 -18.39
N LEU A 95 8.13 10.09 -17.36
CA LEU A 95 6.80 10.13 -16.78
C LEU A 95 6.67 11.12 -15.61
N ALA A 96 7.78 11.48 -14.95
CA ALA A 96 7.82 12.49 -13.90
C ALA A 96 8.29 13.84 -14.42
N ASP A 97 7.56 14.91 -14.10
CA ASP A 97 7.83 16.25 -14.66
C ASP A 97 8.94 17.03 -13.94
N GLN A 98 9.42 16.55 -12.79
CA GLN A 98 10.39 17.23 -11.95
C GLN A 98 11.50 16.29 -11.47
N PRO A 99 12.79 16.70 -11.48
CA PRO A 99 13.89 15.85 -11.02
C PRO A 99 13.76 15.35 -9.58
N ALA A 100 13.20 16.16 -8.68
CA ALA A 100 12.99 15.79 -7.28
C ALA A 100 12.02 14.60 -7.12
N LEU A 101 11.06 14.43 -8.05
CA LEU A 101 10.17 13.28 -8.08
C LEU A 101 10.94 12.00 -8.43
N VAL A 102 11.81 12.08 -9.44
CA VAL A 102 12.69 10.96 -9.84
C VAL A 102 13.62 10.55 -8.70
N GLN A 103 14.16 11.50 -7.95
CA GLN A 103 14.99 11.23 -6.77
C GLN A 103 14.23 10.45 -5.67
N GLY A 104 12.99 10.86 -5.38
CA GLY A 104 12.14 10.12 -4.44
C GLY A 104 11.82 8.71 -4.93
N LEU A 105 11.54 8.53 -6.22
CA LEU A 105 11.32 7.22 -6.83
C LEU A 105 12.58 6.34 -6.78
N ALA A 106 13.77 6.91 -6.98
CA ALA A 106 15.03 6.18 -6.85
C ALA A 106 15.21 5.62 -5.42
N LEU A 107 14.92 6.44 -4.40
CA LEU A 107 14.92 5.99 -3.00
C LEU A 107 13.90 4.90 -2.74
N LEU A 108 12.67 5.06 -3.26
CA LEU A 108 11.62 4.05 -3.15
C LEU A 108 12.11 2.71 -3.71
N TYR A 109 12.64 2.70 -4.94
CA TYR A 109 13.12 1.49 -5.62
C TYR A 109 14.32 0.84 -4.93
N HIS A 110 15.20 1.64 -4.35
CA HIS A 110 16.41 1.16 -3.67
C HIS A 110 16.04 0.47 -2.35
N PHE A 111 15.28 1.13 -1.48
CA PHE A 111 15.00 0.65 -0.13
C PHE A 111 13.77 -0.26 -0.03
N ASN A 112 12.94 -0.35 -1.08
CA ASN A 112 11.71 -1.13 -1.09
C ASN A 112 11.58 -1.95 -2.37
N PRO A 113 12.43 -2.99 -2.57
CA PRO A 113 12.35 -3.84 -3.75
C PRO A 113 10.97 -4.49 -3.96
N GLU A 114 10.22 -4.71 -2.89
CA GLU A 114 8.85 -5.22 -2.91
C GLU A 114 7.83 -4.27 -3.58
N MET A 115 8.14 -2.97 -3.68
CA MET A 115 7.30 -1.98 -4.38
C MET A 115 7.54 -1.94 -5.90
N ARG A 116 8.60 -2.59 -6.39
CA ARG A 116 8.96 -2.52 -7.81
C ARG A 116 7.86 -3.05 -8.74
N PRO A 117 7.18 -4.19 -8.46
CA PRO A 117 6.09 -4.65 -9.32
C PRO A 117 4.90 -3.67 -9.40
N ILE A 118 4.59 -2.98 -8.29
CA ILE A 118 3.56 -1.94 -8.22
C ILE A 118 3.97 -0.75 -9.11
N ALA A 119 5.19 -0.24 -8.92
CA ALA A 119 5.70 0.87 -9.70
C ALA A 119 5.83 0.52 -11.21
N GLN A 120 6.26 -0.69 -11.54
CA GLN A 120 6.31 -1.20 -12.92
C GLN A 120 4.92 -1.27 -13.55
N THR A 121 3.90 -1.64 -12.78
CA THR A 121 2.50 -1.62 -13.25
C THR A 121 2.05 -0.20 -13.58
N ALA A 122 2.37 0.79 -12.74
CA ALA A 122 2.08 2.19 -13.02
C ALA A 122 2.83 2.70 -14.27
N VAL A 123 4.11 2.34 -14.43
CA VAL A 123 4.90 2.66 -15.65
C VAL A 123 4.28 2.02 -16.90
N ALA A 124 3.91 0.74 -16.83
CA ALA A 124 3.28 0.03 -17.95
C ALA A 124 1.94 0.66 -18.35
N ARG A 125 1.22 1.25 -17.38
CA ARG A 125 0.00 2.04 -17.62
C ARG A 125 0.28 3.45 -18.13
N ARG A 126 1.54 3.87 -18.24
CA ARG A 126 1.97 5.24 -18.60
C ARG A 126 1.46 6.29 -17.59
N THR A 127 1.37 5.92 -16.31
CA THR A 127 0.98 6.85 -15.24
C THR A 127 2.01 7.97 -15.12
N ARG A 128 1.55 9.22 -15.18
CA ARG A 128 2.42 10.39 -15.01
C ARG A 128 2.51 10.79 -13.55
N LEU A 129 3.64 11.39 -13.17
CA LEU A 129 3.87 11.90 -11.81
C LEU A 129 4.18 13.40 -11.88
N THR A 130 3.41 14.20 -11.16
CA THR A 130 3.58 15.65 -11.06
C THR A 130 3.53 16.09 -9.60
N ALA A 131 3.89 17.34 -9.33
CA ALA A 131 3.70 17.96 -8.02
C ALA A 131 3.01 19.31 -8.15
N ARG A 132 2.00 19.53 -7.31
CA ARG A 132 1.22 20.78 -7.25
C ARG A 132 0.82 21.07 -5.80
N PRO A 133 0.45 22.32 -5.46
CA PRO A 133 -0.16 22.58 -4.16
C PRO A 133 -1.40 21.70 -3.95
N LEU A 134 -1.42 20.93 -2.86
CA LEU A 134 -2.53 20.06 -2.49
C LEU A 134 -2.83 20.21 -0.98
N PRO A 135 -4.08 19.99 -0.55
CA PRO A 135 -4.43 19.95 0.87
C PRO A 135 -4.11 18.61 1.55
N VAL A 136 -3.63 17.64 0.77
CA VAL A 136 -3.30 16.26 1.17
C VAL A 136 -1.90 15.90 0.67
N GLY A 137 -1.37 14.74 1.07
CA GLY A 137 -0.04 14.29 0.64
C GLY A 137 0.08 14.00 -0.86
N GLY A 138 -0.97 13.43 -1.46
CA GLY A 138 -1.03 13.13 -2.89
C GLY A 138 -2.44 12.81 -3.35
N HIS A 139 -2.59 12.62 -4.65
CA HIS A 139 -3.81 12.15 -5.29
C HIS A 139 -3.49 11.45 -6.61
N TYR A 140 -4.06 10.26 -6.81
CA TYR A 140 -4.13 9.59 -8.09
C TYR A 140 -5.48 9.85 -8.78
N ASP A 141 -5.44 10.43 -9.98
CA ASP A 141 -6.60 10.60 -10.85
C ASP A 141 -6.64 9.45 -11.87
N LEU A 142 -7.64 8.58 -11.73
CA LEU A 142 -7.88 7.46 -12.64
C LEU A 142 -8.17 7.91 -14.08
N THR A 143 -8.90 9.01 -14.26
CA THR A 143 -9.37 9.47 -15.57
C THR A 143 -8.20 9.96 -16.42
N THR A 144 -7.31 10.74 -15.82
CA THR A 144 -6.14 11.30 -16.52
C THR A 144 -4.89 10.43 -16.36
N ASN A 145 -4.96 9.41 -15.51
CA ASN A 145 -3.86 8.54 -15.11
C ASN A 145 -2.64 9.34 -14.63
N VAL A 146 -2.88 10.29 -13.73
CA VAL A 146 -1.87 11.19 -13.16
C VAL A 146 -1.84 11.05 -11.65
N ILE A 147 -0.66 10.83 -11.11
CA ILE A 147 -0.36 11.05 -9.71
C ILE A 147 0.10 12.49 -9.53
N THR A 148 -0.57 13.23 -8.65
CA THR A 148 -0.15 14.56 -8.21
C THR A 148 0.27 14.47 -6.74
N LEU A 149 1.54 14.72 -6.44
CA LEU A 149 2.01 14.85 -5.06
C LEU A 149 1.91 16.31 -4.59
N ASN A 150 1.80 16.49 -3.29
CA ASN A 150 1.88 17.82 -2.69
C ASN A 150 3.25 18.45 -3.00
N ALA A 151 3.27 19.66 -3.54
CA ALA A 151 4.50 20.41 -3.81
C ALA A 151 5.35 20.65 -2.53
N GLU A 152 4.75 20.61 -1.33
CA GLU A 152 5.48 20.60 -0.07
C GLU A 152 6.41 19.40 0.10
N ALA A 153 6.04 18.24 -0.45
CA ALA A 153 6.88 17.05 -0.40
C ALA A 153 8.24 17.26 -1.05
N LEU A 154 8.29 18.05 -2.13
CA LEU A 154 9.54 18.38 -2.83
C LEU A 154 10.46 19.24 -1.96
N ARG A 155 9.89 20.11 -1.12
CA ARG A 155 10.64 20.95 -0.19
C ARG A 155 11.14 20.17 1.01
N ASP A 156 10.35 19.22 1.48
CA ASP A 156 10.72 18.32 2.58
C ASP A 156 11.84 17.35 2.19
N GLY A 157 11.85 16.95 0.93
CA GLY A 157 12.94 16.22 0.31
C GLY A 157 12.58 14.80 -0.12
N PRO A 158 13.55 14.09 -0.71
CA PRO A 158 13.31 12.85 -1.45
C PRO A 158 12.70 11.71 -0.61
N ALA A 159 12.96 11.66 0.70
CA ALA A 159 12.35 10.68 1.60
C ALA A 159 10.82 10.84 1.72
N THR A 160 10.35 12.10 1.81
CA THR A 160 8.92 12.42 1.87
C THR A 160 8.25 12.10 0.53
N VAL A 161 8.91 12.46 -0.58
CA VAL A 161 8.46 12.08 -1.93
C VAL A 161 8.35 10.57 -2.08
N ALA A 162 9.35 9.80 -1.64
CA ALA A 162 9.33 8.34 -1.72
C ALA A 162 8.14 7.73 -0.99
N ALA A 163 7.86 8.19 0.24
CA ALA A 163 6.74 7.70 1.04
C ALA A 163 5.39 8.02 0.39
N LEU A 164 5.19 9.26 -0.04
CA LEU A 164 3.93 9.67 -0.68
C LEU A 164 3.74 9.02 -2.06
N ALA A 165 4.80 8.91 -2.85
CA ALA A 165 4.75 8.19 -4.12
C ALA A 165 4.35 6.73 -3.93
N ALA A 166 4.80 6.08 -2.84
CA ALA A 166 4.41 4.70 -2.56
C ALA A 166 2.91 4.53 -2.34
N HIS A 167 2.26 5.48 -1.64
CA HIS A 167 0.82 5.52 -1.48
C HIS A 167 0.13 5.61 -2.84
N GLU A 168 0.48 6.61 -3.64
CA GLU A 168 -0.22 6.87 -4.90
C GLU A 168 0.06 5.83 -5.98
N LEU A 169 1.25 5.23 -5.98
CA LEU A 169 1.59 4.13 -6.89
C LEU A 169 0.78 2.88 -6.59
N PHE A 170 0.44 2.64 -5.31
CA PHE A 170 -0.46 1.55 -4.96
C PHE A 170 -1.82 1.75 -5.62
N HIS A 171 -2.41 2.94 -5.52
CA HIS A 171 -3.65 3.29 -6.22
C HIS A 171 -3.50 3.14 -7.74
N ALA A 172 -2.42 3.67 -8.32
CA ALA A 172 -2.20 3.57 -9.77
C ALA A 172 -2.02 2.14 -10.29
N ALA A 173 -1.55 1.21 -9.44
CA ALA A 173 -1.31 -0.18 -9.80
C ALA A 173 -2.48 -1.11 -9.45
N SER A 174 -3.24 -0.80 -8.39
CA SER A 174 -4.36 -1.61 -7.94
C SER A 174 -5.40 -1.75 -9.06
N SER A 175 -6.16 -2.85 -9.04
CA SER A 175 -7.35 -3.00 -9.87
C SER A 175 -8.55 -2.27 -9.26
N SER A 176 -8.53 -2.06 -7.94
CA SER A 176 -9.59 -1.43 -7.17
C SER A 176 -9.71 0.07 -7.44
N SER A 177 -8.62 0.74 -7.84
CA SER A 177 -8.68 2.13 -8.30
C SER A 177 -9.50 2.32 -9.58
N ARG A 178 -9.82 1.24 -10.31
CA ARG A 178 -10.71 1.25 -11.49
C ARG A 178 -12.17 1.06 -11.16
N LEU A 179 -12.48 0.79 -9.90
CA LEU A 179 -13.85 0.68 -9.46
C LEU A 179 -14.38 2.11 -9.48
N ASP A 180 -15.39 2.35 -10.33
CA ASP A 180 -16.25 3.51 -10.19
C ASP A 180 -16.57 3.64 -8.69
N SER A 181 -16.60 4.88 -8.18
CA SER A 181 -16.83 5.27 -6.77
C SER A 181 -18.15 4.79 -6.13
N ARG A 182 -18.75 3.75 -6.70
CA ARG A 182 -19.98 3.05 -6.36
C ARG A 182 -19.71 1.68 -5.71
N GLU A 183 -18.50 1.13 -5.79
CA GLU A 183 -18.08 0.03 -4.92
C GLU A 183 -17.82 0.62 -3.53
N GLY A 184 -18.49 0.09 -2.50
CA GLY A 184 -18.89 0.88 -1.33
C GLY A 184 -17.75 1.42 -0.47
N ALA A 185 -18.08 2.28 0.49
CA ALA A 185 -17.13 2.90 1.42
C ALA A 185 -16.19 1.91 2.16
N ALA A 186 -16.58 0.64 2.29
CA ALA A 186 -15.76 -0.41 2.87
C ALA A 186 -14.57 -0.79 1.98
N ASP A 187 -14.77 -0.87 0.66
CA ASP A 187 -13.72 -1.23 -0.30
C ASP A 187 -12.71 -0.08 -0.43
N CYS A 188 -13.21 1.16 -0.49
CA CYS A 188 -12.37 2.36 -0.42
C CYS A 188 -11.52 2.40 0.86
N LEU A 189 -12.12 2.08 2.02
CA LEU A 189 -11.40 2.03 3.28
C LEU A 189 -10.28 0.99 3.27
N GLU A 190 -10.54 -0.21 2.76
CA GLU A 190 -9.52 -1.26 2.70
C GLU A 190 -8.36 -0.86 1.77
N GLU A 191 -8.68 -0.28 0.61
CA GLU A 191 -7.69 0.21 -0.34
C GLU A 191 -6.79 1.30 0.25
N GLU A 192 -7.39 2.30 0.90
CA GLU A 192 -6.66 3.37 1.59
C GLU A 192 -5.77 2.82 2.72
N LEU A 193 -6.26 1.87 3.51
CA LEU A 193 -5.45 1.24 4.57
C LEU A 193 -4.23 0.52 3.99
N HIS A 194 -4.34 -0.12 2.84
CA HIS A 194 -3.21 -0.73 2.14
C HIS A 194 -2.23 0.33 1.58
N ALA A 195 -2.74 1.41 0.99
CA ALA A 195 -1.91 2.52 0.50
C ALA A 195 -1.11 3.17 1.64
N TYR A 196 -1.73 3.43 2.79
CA TYR A 196 -1.05 3.95 3.98
C TYR A 196 -0.09 2.95 4.61
N ALA A 197 -0.34 1.65 4.52
CA ALA A 197 0.62 0.65 4.95
C ALA A 197 1.91 0.74 4.11
N TRP A 198 1.80 0.85 2.78
CA TRP A 198 2.95 1.06 1.91
C TRP A 198 3.70 2.35 2.21
N GLN A 199 2.97 3.45 2.36
CA GLN A 199 3.54 4.74 2.79
C GLN A 199 4.35 4.60 4.08
N SER A 200 3.80 3.88 5.07
CA SER A 200 4.43 3.68 6.38
C SER A 200 5.69 2.83 6.30
N VAL A 201 5.65 1.71 5.55
CA VAL A 201 6.81 0.83 5.33
C VAL A 201 7.96 1.62 4.72
N VAL A 202 7.67 2.38 3.66
CA VAL A 202 8.68 3.18 2.97
C VAL A 202 9.23 4.25 3.89
N TRP A 203 8.35 5.04 4.53
CA TRP A 203 8.75 6.13 5.42
C TRP A 203 9.70 5.64 6.52
N LEU A 204 9.39 4.53 7.18
CA LEU A 204 10.22 3.99 8.26
C LEU A 204 11.63 3.58 7.81
N LYS A 205 11.81 3.20 6.54
CA LYS A 205 13.12 2.85 6.00
C LYS A 205 13.94 4.05 5.55
N VAL A 206 13.29 5.07 4.97
CA VAL A 206 13.99 6.17 4.30
C VAL A 206 13.97 7.50 5.06
N ARG A 207 13.19 7.61 6.15
CA ARG A 207 13.08 8.87 6.89
C ARG A 207 14.42 9.33 7.47
N PRO A 208 14.70 10.64 7.43
CA PRO A 208 15.87 11.18 8.08
C PRO A 208 15.71 11.11 9.61
N ALA A 209 16.84 11.04 10.34
CA ALA A 209 16.84 11.01 11.80
C ALA A 209 16.21 12.26 12.44
N ARG A 210 16.18 13.38 11.69
CA ARG A 210 15.56 14.64 12.11
C ARG A 210 14.73 15.19 10.94
N ASN A 211 13.43 14.91 10.93
CA ASN A 211 12.48 15.67 10.11
C ASN A 211 11.69 16.63 10.99
N ARG A 212 11.56 17.90 10.60
CA ARG A 212 10.80 18.93 11.31
C ARG A 212 9.73 19.60 10.45
N SER A 213 9.50 19.12 9.25
CA SER A 213 8.40 19.64 8.42
C SER A 213 7.03 19.19 8.97
N ALA A 214 5.98 19.90 8.55
CA ALA A 214 4.62 19.52 8.91
C ALA A 214 4.24 18.15 8.33
N LEU A 215 4.52 17.95 7.04
CA LEU A 215 4.24 16.71 6.32
C LEU A 215 5.09 15.54 6.84
N GLY A 216 6.35 15.77 7.21
CA GLY A 216 7.19 14.78 7.88
C GLY A 216 6.62 14.31 9.22
N ARG A 217 6.12 15.24 10.05
CA ARG A 217 5.44 14.90 11.30
C ARG A 217 4.16 14.11 11.06
N GLU A 218 3.41 14.45 10.01
CA GLU A 218 2.23 13.68 9.62
C GLU A 218 2.61 12.25 9.24
N LEU A 219 3.63 12.06 8.41
CA LEU A 219 4.16 10.73 8.05
C LEU A 219 4.62 9.93 9.28
N ASP A 220 5.24 10.57 10.27
CA ASP A 220 5.60 9.92 11.54
C ASP A 220 4.36 9.44 12.32
N LEU A 221 3.30 10.24 12.39
CA LEU A 221 2.04 9.85 13.05
C LEU A 221 1.36 8.67 12.34
N ILE A 222 1.42 8.65 11.00
CA ILE A 222 0.86 7.57 10.18
C ILE A 222 1.65 6.28 10.39
N ALA A 223 2.97 6.36 10.31
CA ALA A 223 3.84 5.21 10.51
C ALA A 223 3.71 4.62 11.93
N GLU A 224 3.53 5.47 12.95
CA GLU A 224 3.27 5.00 14.32
C GLU A 224 1.91 4.32 14.45
N ALA A 225 0.86 4.87 13.83
CA ALA A 225 -0.46 4.24 13.80
C ALA A 225 -0.41 2.88 13.08
N TRP A 226 0.37 2.74 12.01
CA TRP A 226 0.60 1.47 11.33
C TRP A 226 1.33 0.46 12.24
N ARG A 227 2.46 0.85 12.84
CA ARG A 227 3.24 0.00 13.76
C ARG A 227 2.42 -0.52 14.95
N THR A 228 1.52 0.32 15.47
CA THR A 228 0.66 -0.02 16.62
C THR A 228 -0.66 -0.68 16.22
N LYS A 229 -0.87 -0.98 14.93
CA LYS A 229 -2.11 -1.56 14.37
C LYS A 229 -3.36 -0.70 14.60
N ARG A 230 -3.18 0.62 14.72
CA ARG A 230 -4.24 1.62 14.93
C ARG A 230 -4.52 2.49 13.70
N LEU A 231 -4.02 2.08 12.53
CA LEU A 231 -4.18 2.84 11.28
C LEU A 231 -5.66 3.09 10.94
N LYS A 232 -6.53 2.10 11.13
CA LYS A 232 -7.97 2.23 10.93
C LYS A 232 -8.62 3.27 11.85
N GLU A 233 -8.29 3.25 13.14
CA GLU A 233 -8.77 4.26 14.10
C GLU A 233 -8.30 5.67 13.71
N ARG A 234 -7.04 5.79 13.29
CA ARG A 234 -6.47 7.04 12.85
C ARG A 234 -7.16 7.56 11.58
N PHE A 235 -7.39 6.70 10.61
CA PHE A 235 -8.03 7.05 9.34
C PHE A 235 -9.46 7.58 9.55
N PHE A 236 -10.25 6.94 10.43
CA PHE A 236 -11.58 7.45 10.78
C PHE A 236 -11.57 8.81 11.48
N SER A 237 -10.45 9.23 12.08
CA SER A 237 -10.31 10.57 12.66
C SER A 237 -10.01 11.66 11.63
N TRP A 238 -9.74 11.30 10.36
CA TRP A 238 -9.37 12.25 9.34
C TRP A 238 -10.57 12.77 8.56
N PRO A 239 -10.71 14.10 8.42
CA PRO A 239 -11.67 14.69 7.50
C PRO A 239 -11.52 14.20 6.05
N ALA A 240 -10.32 13.71 5.67
CA ALA A 240 -10.10 13.11 4.36
C ALA A 240 -10.91 11.83 4.12
N TYR A 241 -11.16 11.00 5.15
CA TYR A 241 -11.95 9.78 5.01
C TYR A 241 -13.39 10.09 4.56
N GLU A 242 -14.04 11.06 5.20
CA GLU A 242 -15.40 11.46 4.82
C GLU A 242 -15.48 11.99 3.37
N ARG A 243 -14.40 12.60 2.89
CA ARG A 243 -14.33 13.14 1.53
C ARG A 243 -14.05 12.06 0.49
N VAL A 244 -13.01 11.25 0.74
CA VAL A 244 -12.48 10.26 -0.20
C VAL A 244 -13.39 9.04 -0.29
N CYS A 245 -13.81 8.48 0.85
CA CYS A 245 -14.58 7.23 0.85
C CYS A 245 -16.09 7.40 1.03
N LEU A 246 -16.56 8.54 1.56
CA LEU A 246 -18.01 8.79 1.73
C LEU A 246 -18.58 9.79 0.70
N GLY A 247 -17.77 10.27 -0.24
CA GLY A 247 -18.23 11.10 -1.37
C GLY A 247 -18.75 12.49 -0.99
N ARG A 248 -18.35 13.04 0.17
CA ARG A 248 -18.65 14.44 0.50
C ARG A 248 -17.71 15.37 -0.27
N GLU A 249 -18.24 16.09 -1.26
CA GLU A 249 -17.49 16.97 -2.18
C GLU A 249 -16.49 17.89 -1.46
N LEU A 250 -15.29 18.02 -2.02
CA LEU A 250 -14.39 19.13 -1.73
C LEU A 250 -14.95 20.41 -2.37
N PRO A 251 -14.90 21.58 -1.72
CA PRO A 251 -15.06 22.84 -2.41
C PRO A 251 -14.03 22.92 -3.55
N SER A 252 -14.47 23.27 -4.75
CA SER A 252 -13.58 23.57 -5.87
C SER A 252 -12.67 24.75 -5.49
N TYR A 253 -11.35 24.54 -5.52
CA TYR A 253 -10.34 25.59 -5.39
C TYR A 253 -9.64 25.81 -6.72
#